data_AF-A0A8J5WPJ8-F1
#
_entry.id   AF-A0A8J5WPJ8-F1
#
_cell.length_a   1.000
_cell.length_b   1.000
_cell.length_c   1.000
_cell.angle_alpha   90.00
_cell.angle_beta   90.00
_cell.angle_gamma   90.00
#
_symmetry.space_group_name_H-M   'P 1'
#
loop_
_entity.id
_entity.type
_entity.pdbx_description
1 polymer ?
#
loop_
_entity_poly.entity_id
_entity_poly.type
_entity_poly.pdbx_seq_one_letter_code
_entity_poly.pdbx_strand_id
1 'polypeptide(L)'
;MKVDMTSSRRSLVVLMALAVLRRCYCAPAAAAQPTRNQTRPSPGLFVFGDSIVDSGNNNGISTLVRCNFPPYGQDFPGHNATGRFSNGKVPGDILATQMGIKQYVPAYLGAELSDFDLLTGVSFASGGCGFDPLTAELVSVLTMDNQLDLFKEYKEKLRRIAGARRAAEIVSESLYMVVTGTDDLANTYFTTPFRRDYDLDSYIDFVVQCASDFIQVIHRPKQHTHPDRRSHHIHDPSLTIIIIILAGGRFWHAGRNCTAWARGG
;
A
#
# COMPACT_ATOMS: atom_id res chain seq x y z
N MET A 1 34.58 32.00 53.55
CA MET A 1 34.99 30.81 52.78
C MET A 1 33.74 30.23 52.11
N LYS A 2 33.48 30.58 50.84
CA LYS A 2 32.39 29.99 50.04
C LYS A 2 33.00 28.85 49.23
N VAL A 3 32.56 27.63 49.49
CA VAL A 3 32.98 26.43 48.75
C VAL A 3 32.24 26.43 47.42
N ASP A 4 33.00 26.38 46.33
CA ASP A 4 32.51 26.46 44.96
C ASP A 4 31.82 25.15 44.56
N MET A 5 30.50 25.18 44.43
CA MET A 5 29.61 24.01 44.24
C MET A 5 29.51 23.56 42.77
N THR A 6 30.42 24.01 41.92
CA THR A 6 30.47 23.78 40.46
C THR A 6 31.43 22.65 40.05
N SER A 7 32.40 22.29 40.91
CA SER A 7 33.36 21.21 40.65
C SER A 7 32.77 19.82 40.87
N SER A 8 31.95 19.63 41.92
CA SER A 8 31.37 18.34 42.29
C SER A 8 30.36 17.78 41.26
N ARG A 9 29.65 18.67 40.53
CA ARG A 9 28.67 18.26 39.52
C ARG A 9 29.29 17.82 38.19
N ARG A 10 30.50 18.27 37.87
CA ARG A 10 31.22 17.83 36.64
C ARG A 10 31.82 16.43 36.83
N SER A 11 32.30 16.10 38.03
CA SER A 11 32.80 14.74 38.33
C SER A 11 31.71 13.67 38.33
N LEU A 12 30.48 14.01 38.76
CA LEU A 12 29.36 13.06 38.80
C LEU A 12 28.85 12.70 37.39
N VAL A 13 28.86 13.66 36.45
CA VAL A 13 28.43 13.43 35.06
C VAL A 13 29.43 12.56 34.29
N VAL A 14 30.74 12.72 34.54
CA VAL A 14 31.79 11.88 33.93
C VAL A 14 31.76 10.44 34.45
N LEU A 15 31.46 10.23 35.74
CA LEU A 15 31.30 8.89 36.32
C LEU A 15 30.06 8.15 35.81
N MET A 16 28.94 8.87 35.58
CA MET A 16 27.74 8.29 34.96
C MET A 16 27.96 7.92 33.48
N ALA A 17 28.72 8.73 32.72
CA ALA A 17 29.03 8.43 31.31
C ALA A 17 29.94 7.19 31.16
N LEU A 18 30.87 6.97 32.08
CA LEU A 18 31.74 5.78 32.08
C LEU A 18 31.02 4.51 32.58
N ALA A 19 30.01 4.64 33.43
CA ALA A 19 29.18 3.51 33.87
C ALA A 19 28.23 3.00 32.76
N VAL A 20 27.81 3.88 31.84
CA VAL A 20 26.99 3.51 30.66
C VAL A 20 27.83 2.82 29.57
N LEU A 21 29.13 3.16 29.45
CA LEU A 21 30.04 2.57 28.45
C LEU A 21 30.68 1.23 28.86
N ARG A 22 30.46 0.74 30.09
CA ARG A 22 31.01 -0.55 30.56
C ARG A 22 30.01 -1.72 30.51
N ARG A 23 28.85 -1.53 29.89
CA ARG A 23 27.87 -2.61 29.60
C ARG A 23 28.02 -3.25 28.21
N CYS A 24 29.12 -2.93 27.52
CA CYS A 24 29.58 -3.62 26.32
C CYS A 24 30.77 -4.53 26.67
N TYR A 25 30.51 -5.59 27.44
CA TYR A 25 31.44 -6.73 27.50
C TYR A 25 30.72 -7.96 26.96
N CYS A 26 31.36 -8.54 25.95
CA CYS A 26 30.94 -9.65 25.14
C CYS A 26 30.28 -10.78 25.94
N ALA A 27 28.99 -11.02 25.69
CA ALA A 27 28.45 -12.37 25.85
C ALA A 27 28.97 -13.19 24.66
N PRO A 28 29.53 -14.39 24.87
CA PRO A 28 29.92 -15.26 23.78
C PRO A 28 28.68 -15.57 22.95
N ALA A 29 28.78 -15.37 21.63
CA ALA A 29 27.78 -15.79 20.67
C ALA A 29 27.66 -17.31 20.74
N ALA A 30 26.74 -17.80 21.58
CA ALA A 30 26.21 -19.14 21.40
C ALA A 30 25.60 -19.16 20.01
N ALA A 31 26.18 -19.95 19.11
CA ALA A 31 25.68 -20.18 17.78
C ALA A 31 24.26 -20.74 17.90
N ALA A 32 23.27 -19.84 17.87
CA ALA A 32 21.89 -20.19 17.65
C ALA A 32 21.85 -20.80 16.26
N GLN A 33 21.77 -22.12 16.20
CA GLN A 33 21.39 -22.82 14.99
C GLN A 33 20.12 -22.13 14.47
N PRO A 34 20.04 -21.78 13.18
CA PRO A 34 18.82 -21.24 12.63
C PRO A 34 17.78 -22.35 12.76
N THR A 35 16.93 -22.28 13.79
CA THR A 35 15.65 -22.93 13.75
C THR A 35 15.01 -22.40 12.49
N ARG A 36 14.90 -23.26 11.49
CA ARG A 36 14.10 -23.04 10.30
C ARG A 36 12.65 -22.95 10.78
N ASN A 37 12.33 -21.84 11.44
CA ASN A 37 10.99 -21.28 11.44
C ASN A 37 10.73 -21.13 9.95
N GLN A 38 9.90 -22.02 9.42
CA GLN A 38 9.28 -21.82 8.13
C GLN A 38 8.53 -20.50 8.27
N THR A 39 9.21 -19.39 7.96
CA THR A 39 8.58 -18.09 7.80
C THR A 39 7.50 -18.34 6.79
N ARG A 40 6.23 -18.21 7.23
CA ARG A 40 5.10 -18.15 6.31
C ARG A 40 5.53 -17.29 5.12
N PRO A 41 5.33 -17.74 3.87
CA PRO A 41 5.64 -16.92 2.70
C PRO A 41 5.10 -15.52 2.96
N SER A 42 5.99 -14.52 2.86
CA SER A 42 5.63 -13.13 3.13
C SER A 42 4.36 -12.80 2.34
N PRO A 43 3.33 -12.24 2.98
CA PRO A 43 2.10 -11.88 2.28
C PRO A 43 2.44 -11.02 1.06
N GLY A 44 1.76 -11.27 -0.07
CA GLY A 44 1.95 -10.49 -1.29
C GLY A 44 1.49 -9.03 -1.10
N LEU A 45 1.73 -8.20 -2.10
CA LEU A 45 1.27 -6.81 -2.11
C LEU A 45 0.41 -6.54 -3.36
N PHE A 46 -0.84 -6.15 -3.15
CA PHE A 46 -1.73 -5.63 -4.18
C PHE A 46 -1.83 -4.12 -4.06
N VAL A 47 -1.61 -3.41 -5.17
CA VAL A 47 -1.58 -1.95 -5.19
C VAL A 47 -2.68 -1.42 -6.09
N PHE A 48 -3.44 -0.45 -5.59
CA PHE A 48 -4.53 0.24 -6.29
C PHE A 48 -4.36 1.74 -6.08
N GLY A 49 -4.87 2.53 -7.02
CA GLY A 49 -4.88 3.97 -6.89
C GLY A 49 -4.37 4.71 -8.11
N ASP A 50 -3.66 5.81 -7.88
CA ASP A 50 -3.29 6.80 -8.88
C ASP A 50 -1.80 6.82 -9.24
N SER A 51 -1.34 7.96 -9.79
CA SER A 51 0.02 8.19 -10.25
C SER A 51 1.08 7.99 -9.16
N ILE A 52 0.72 8.20 -7.89
CA ILE A 52 1.62 8.03 -6.74
C ILE A 52 2.10 6.57 -6.67
N VAL A 53 1.30 5.60 -7.08
CA VAL A 53 1.59 4.18 -6.97
C VAL A 53 1.51 3.41 -8.29
N ASP A 54 1.31 4.10 -9.40
CA ASP A 54 1.32 3.50 -10.73
C ASP A 54 2.75 3.07 -11.11
N SER A 55 2.89 1.77 -11.37
CA SER A 55 4.13 1.14 -11.80
C SER A 55 4.28 1.04 -13.32
N GLY A 56 3.35 1.63 -14.09
CA GLY A 56 3.34 1.69 -15.55
C GLY A 56 2.09 1.13 -16.24
N ASN A 57 0.97 0.92 -15.53
CA ASN A 57 -0.26 0.41 -16.17
C ASN A 57 -0.76 1.36 -17.26
N ASN A 58 -0.57 2.68 -17.11
CA ASN A 58 -0.97 3.66 -18.11
C ASN A 58 -0.28 3.48 -19.47
N ASN A 59 0.84 2.75 -19.53
CA ASN A 59 1.48 2.39 -20.81
C ASN A 59 0.65 1.38 -21.61
N GLY A 60 -0.16 0.57 -20.94
CA GLY A 60 -0.99 -0.48 -21.54
C GLY A 60 -2.37 -0.01 -22.02
N ILE A 61 -2.71 1.27 -21.85
CA ILE A 61 -4.02 1.85 -22.25
C ILE A 61 -3.84 3.11 -23.07
N SER A 62 -4.82 3.51 -23.88
CA SER A 62 -4.75 4.70 -24.73
C SER A 62 -5.02 5.99 -23.95
N THR A 63 -3.98 6.57 -23.35
CA THR A 63 -4.02 7.84 -22.60
C THR A 63 -2.75 8.67 -22.86
N LEU A 64 -2.85 9.99 -22.65
CA LEU A 64 -1.69 10.89 -22.60
C LEU A 64 -1.01 10.90 -21.22
N VAL A 65 -1.69 10.40 -20.18
CA VAL A 65 -1.17 10.38 -18.80
C VAL A 65 -0.19 9.22 -18.64
N ARG A 66 1.01 9.34 -19.21
CA ARG A 66 2.05 8.31 -19.14
C ARG A 66 3.37 8.92 -18.70
N CYS A 67 4.25 8.09 -18.16
CA CYS A 67 5.61 8.46 -17.74
C CYS A 67 6.66 7.50 -18.31
N ASN A 68 6.46 7.03 -19.55
CA ASN A 68 7.38 6.14 -20.27
C ASN A 68 8.35 6.91 -21.19
N PHE A 69 8.75 8.11 -20.77
CA PHE A 69 9.66 8.99 -21.51
C PHE A 69 10.54 9.79 -20.53
N PRO A 70 11.68 10.36 -20.97
CA PRO A 70 12.50 11.25 -20.13
C PRO A 70 11.73 12.49 -19.66
N PRO A 71 11.90 13.00 -18.43
CA PRO A 71 12.98 12.68 -17.50
C PRO A 71 12.72 11.47 -16.58
N TYR A 72 11.58 10.78 -16.69
CA TYR A 72 11.23 9.66 -15.81
C TYR A 72 12.19 8.47 -15.97
N GLY A 73 12.36 7.69 -14.90
CA GLY A 73 13.22 6.51 -14.90
C GLY A 73 14.73 6.75 -14.80
N GLN A 74 15.20 7.98 -14.57
CA GLN A 74 16.63 8.29 -14.46
C GLN A 74 17.37 7.49 -13.38
N ASP A 75 16.72 7.21 -12.25
CA ASP A 75 17.28 6.43 -11.14
C ASP A 75 16.82 4.96 -11.17
N PHE A 76 16.05 4.57 -12.19
CA PHE A 76 15.60 3.19 -12.38
C PHE A 76 16.74 2.36 -13.01
N PRO A 77 16.86 1.04 -12.70
CA PRO A 77 17.86 0.20 -13.35
C PRO A 77 17.87 0.33 -14.87
N GLY A 78 19.04 0.65 -15.42
CA GLY A 78 19.21 0.89 -16.86
C GLY A 78 18.71 2.24 -17.36
N HIS A 79 18.39 3.19 -16.47
CA HIS A 79 17.89 4.53 -16.80
C HIS A 79 16.63 4.51 -17.69
N ASN A 80 15.75 3.52 -17.47
CA ASN A 80 14.60 3.25 -18.31
C ASN A 80 13.31 3.82 -17.73
N ALA A 81 12.57 4.58 -18.53
CA ALA A 81 11.28 5.13 -18.18
C ALA A 81 10.20 4.03 -18.22
N THR A 82 9.92 3.42 -17.07
CA THR A 82 8.99 2.27 -16.97
C THR A 82 7.50 2.65 -16.97
N GLY A 83 7.16 3.94 -16.96
CA GLY A 83 5.78 4.41 -16.73
C GLY A 83 5.49 4.78 -15.28
N ARG A 84 6.44 4.57 -14.36
CA ARG A 84 6.37 5.15 -13.00
C ARG A 84 6.44 6.67 -13.08
N PHE A 85 5.59 7.36 -12.31
CA PHE A 85 5.58 8.82 -12.17
C PHE A 85 6.72 9.28 -11.24
N SER A 86 7.92 8.75 -11.45
CA SER A 86 9.11 8.93 -10.61
C SER A 86 10.37 8.65 -11.44
N ASN A 87 11.52 9.11 -10.95
CA ASN A 87 12.81 8.73 -11.52
C ASN A 87 13.20 7.29 -11.17
N GLY A 88 12.62 6.69 -10.14
CA GLY A 88 12.98 5.35 -9.67
C GLY A 88 11.79 4.61 -9.11
N LYS A 89 11.90 4.15 -7.86
CA LYS A 89 10.84 3.43 -7.15
C LYS A 89 9.65 4.34 -6.86
N VAL A 90 8.44 3.76 -6.93
CA VAL A 90 7.21 4.34 -6.35
C VAL A 90 6.95 3.75 -4.96
N PRO A 91 6.15 4.39 -4.08
CA PRO A 91 5.80 3.88 -2.75
C PRO A 91 5.46 2.38 -2.66
N GLY A 92 4.74 1.81 -3.63
CA GLY A 92 4.47 0.37 -3.69
C GLY A 92 5.75 -0.49 -3.76
N ASP A 93 6.74 -0.06 -4.54
CA ASP A 93 8.05 -0.73 -4.62
C ASP A 93 8.83 -0.62 -3.31
N ILE A 94 8.79 0.56 -2.68
CA ILE A 94 9.49 0.82 -1.43
C ILE A 94 8.95 -0.09 -0.33
N LEU A 95 7.61 -0.17 -0.20
CA LEU A 95 6.94 -1.02 0.76
C LEU A 95 7.23 -2.51 0.50
N ALA A 96 7.09 -2.97 -0.75
CA ALA A 96 7.41 -4.34 -1.12
C ALA A 96 8.87 -4.71 -0.81
N THR A 97 9.80 -3.76 -1.01
CA THR A 97 11.22 -3.95 -0.70
C THR A 97 11.44 -4.09 0.80
N GLN A 98 10.83 -3.20 1.60
CA GLN A 98 10.94 -3.22 3.06
C GLN A 98 10.35 -4.49 3.68
N MET A 99 9.30 -5.03 3.06
CA MET A 99 8.68 -6.30 3.46
C MET A 99 9.42 -7.54 2.94
N GLY A 100 10.51 -7.37 2.18
CA GLY A 100 11.27 -8.48 1.60
C GLY A 100 10.49 -9.29 0.56
N ILE A 101 9.46 -8.70 -0.07
CA ILE A 101 8.62 -9.36 -1.08
C ILE A 101 9.33 -9.35 -2.43
N LYS A 102 9.67 -8.15 -2.92
CA LYS A 102 10.32 -7.90 -4.21
C LYS A 102 10.87 -6.48 -4.28
N GLN A 103 11.79 -6.23 -5.20
CA GLN A 103 12.39 -4.91 -5.39
C GLN A 103 11.46 -3.93 -6.12
N TYR A 104 10.64 -4.44 -7.06
CA TYR A 104 9.74 -3.66 -7.89
C TYR A 104 8.43 -4.40 -8.04
N VAL A 105 7.31 -3.73 -7.75
CA VAL A 105 5.97 -4.23 -8.01
C VAL A 105 5.64 -3.96 -9.48
N PRO A 106 5.37 -4.98 -10.29
CA PRO A 106 5.09 -4.76 -11.71
C PRO A 106 3.67 -4.22 -11.92
N ALA A 107 3.49 -3.48 -13.01
CA ALA A 107 2.17 -3.15 -13.52
C ALA A 107 1.48 -4.44 -13.99
N TYR A 108 0.16 -4.51 -13.83
CA TYR A 108 -0.60 -5.65 -14.33
C TYR A 108 -0.81 -5.59 -15.85
N LEU A 109 -0.98 -4.38 -16.40
CA LEU A 109 -1.11 -4.13 -17.83
C LEU A 109 0.22 -3.76 -18.48
N GLY A 110 0.44 -4.26 -19.70
CA GLY A 110 1.58 -3.89 -20.54
C GLY A 110 2.93 -4.44 -20.07
N ALA A 111 2.95 -5.32 -19.07
CA ALA A 111 4.15 -5.99 -18.57
C ALA A 111 4.09 -7.51 -18.81
N GLU A 112 5.25 -8.10 -19.10
CA GLU A 112 5.44 -9.55 -19.09
C GLU A 112 5.58 -10.02 -17.63
N LEU A 113 4.52 -10.64 -17.10
CA LEU A 113 4.47 -11.06 -15.70
C LEU A 113 4.95 -12.50 -15.53
N SER A 114 5.91 -12.71 -14.63
CA SER A 114 6.32 -14.06 -14.23
C SER A 114 5.33 -14.68 -13.24
N ASP A 115 5.39 -16.02 -13.07
CA ASP A 115 4.65 -16.70 -12.01
C ASP A 115 5.02 -16.15 -10.62
N PHE A 116 6.29 -15.80 -10.40
CA PHE A 116 6.72 -15.17 -9.15
C PHE A 116 6.01 -13.83 -8.94
N ASP A 117 5.88 -13.01 -9.98
CA ASP A 117 5.17 -11.74 -9.90
C ASP A 117 3.72 -11.92 -9.50
N LEU A 118 3.04 -12.85 -10.18
CA LEU A 118 1.66 -13.16 -9.90
C LEU A 118 1.50 -13.74 -8.49
N LEU A 119 2.37 -14.63 -8.03
CA LEU A 119 2.28 -15.23 -6.69
C LEU A 119 2.56 -14.26 -5.55
N THR A 120 3.23 -13.14 -5.81
CA THR A 120 3.66 -12.16 -4.78
C THR A 120 2.99 -10.78 -4.92
N GLY A 121 2.12 -10.62 -5.91
CA GLY A 121 1.29 -9.44 -6.09
C GLY A 121 1.82 -8.41 -7.08
N VAL A 122 0.90 -7.59 -7.59
CA VAL A 122 1.09 -6.65 -8.71
C VAL A 122 0.35 -5.33 -8.42
N SER A 123 0.60 -4.31 -9.23
CA SER A 123 -0.13 -3.04 -9.19
C SER A 123 -1.19 -2.96 -10.27
N PHE A 124 -2.38 -2.53 -9.87
CA PHE A 124 -3.52 -2.18 -10.72
C PHE A 124 -3.71 -0.66 -10.84
N ALA A 125 -2.90 0.12 -10.13
CA ALA A 125 -2.99 1.58 -10.10
C ALA A 125 -2.81 2.22 -11.47
N SER A 126 -3.43 3.37 -11.69
CA SER A 126 -3.46 4.08 -12.96
C SER A 126 -3.31 5.58 -12.73
N GLY A 127 -2.26 6.18 -13.29
CA GLY A 127 -2.02 7.62 -13.16
C GLY A 127 -3.22 8.48 -13.56
N GLY A 128 -3.58 9.47 -12.75
CA GLY A 128 -4.75 10.33 -12.98
C GLY A 128 -6.08 9.77 -12.47
N CYS A 129 -6.08 8.59 -11.85
CA CYS A 129 -7.27 8.00 -11.26
C CYS A 129 -7.70 8.74 -9.97
N GLY A 130 -9.01 8.84 -9.78
CA GLY A 130 -9.65 9.30 -8.55
C GLY A 130 -10.64 8.28 -8.01
N PHE A 131 -11.18 8.48 -6.81
CA PHE A 131 -12.34 7.70 -6.35
C PHE A 131 -13.63 8.13 -7.08
N ASP A 132 -13.71 9.38 -7.52
CA ASP A 132 -14.73 9.85 -8.43
C ASP A 132 -14.45 9.28 -9.85
N PRO A 133 -15.36 8.47 -10.43
CA PRO A 133 -15.16 7.91 -11.77
C PRO A 133 -14.93 8.98 -12.83
N LEU A 134 -15.55 10.16 -12.68
CA LEU A 134 -15.41 11.28 -13.62
C LEU A 134 -13.94 11.72 -13.73
N THR A 135 -13.19 11.70 -12.63
CA THR A 135 -11.77 12.10 -12.60
C THR A 135 -10.94 11.30 -13.58
N ALA A 136 -11.12 9.97 -13.58
CA ALA A 136 -10.40 9.09 -14.50
C ALA A 136 -10.93 9.24 -15.94
N GLU A 137 -12.23 9.41 -16.12
CA GLU A 137 -12.87 9.58 -17.44
C GLU A 137 -12.34 10.80 -18.18
N LEU A 138 -12.17 11.94 -17.49
CA LEU A 138 -11.70 13.20 -18.07
C LEU A 138 -10.32 13.08 -18.75
N VAL A 139 -9.49 12.15 -18.29
CA VAL A 139 -8.14 11.92 -18.83
C VAL A 139 -7.96 10.52 -19.45
N SER A 140 -9.07 9.80 -19.64
CA SER A 140 -9.12 8.48 -20.29
C SER A 140 -8.19 7.44 -19.65
N VAL A 141 -8.20 7.35 -18.31
CA VAL A 141 -7.41 6.39 -17.52
C VAL A 141 -8.31 5.37 -16.83
N LEU A 142 -7.73 4.38 -16.13
CA LEU A 142 -8.54 3.36 -15.46
C LEU A 142 -9.24 3.97 -14.24
N THR A 143 -10.57 3.82 -14.17
CA THR A 143 -11.35 4.08 -12.94
C THR A 143 -11.01 3.04 -11.86
N MET A 144 -11.33 3.33 -10.59
CA MET A 144 -11.18 2.34 -9.51
C MET A 144 -11.95 1.04 -9.80
N ASP A 145 -13.11 1.11 -10.45
CA ASP A 145 -13.86 -0.06 -10.89
C ASP A 145 -13.11 -0.88 -11.94
N ASN A 146 -12.46 -0.23 -12.92
CA ASN A 146 -11.61 -0.93 -13.86
C ASN A 146 -10.42 -1.62 -13.15
N GLN A 147 -9.83 -0.99 -12.13
CA GLN A 147 -8.76 -1.62 -11.34
C GLN A 147 -9.29 -2.86 -10.59
N LEU A 148 -10.53 -2.85 -10.08
CA LEU A 148 -11.17 -4.03 -9.50
C LEU A 148 -11.42 -5.13 -10.53
N ASP A 149 -11.79 -4.78 -11.76
CA ASP A 149 -11.99 -5.74 -12.84
C ASP A 149 -10.69 -6.42 -13.25
N LEU A 150 -9.58 -5.65 -13.35
CA LEU A 150 -8.25 -6.22 -13.53
C LEU A 150 -7.86 -7.14 -12.38
N PHE A 151 -8.21 -6.79 -11.14
CA PHE A 151 -7.97 -7.66 -10.00
C PHE A 151 -8.81 -8.95 -10.05
N LYS A 152 -10.06 -8.90 -10.54
CA LYS A 152 -10.87 -10.11 -10.78
C LYS A 152 -10.21 -11.02 -11.81
N GLU A 153 -9.72 -10.46 -12.92
CA GLU A 153 -9.00 -11.22 -13.94
C GLU A 153 -7.69 -11.83 -13.37
N TYR A 154 -6.93 -11.03 -12.62
CA TYR A 154 -5.71 -11.46 -11.95
C TYR A 154 -5.97 -12.66 -11.03
N LYS A 155 -7.05 -12.64 -10.23
CA LYS A 155 -7.40 -13.77 -9.35
C LYS A 155 -7.62 -15.05 -10.13
N GLU A 156 -8.22 -14.98 -11.32
CA GLU A 156 -8.40 -16.16 -12.17
C GLU A 156 -7.06 -16.67 -12.74
N LYS A 157 -6.14 -15.77 -13.13
CA LYS A 157 -4.78 -16.16 -13.52
C LYS A 157 -4.04 -16.81 -12.35
N LEU A 158 -4.12 -16.21 -11.17
CA LEU A 158 -3.51 -16.73 -9.94
C LEU A 158 -4.04 -18.13 -9.60
N ARG A 159 -5.35 -18.38 -9.75
CA ARG A 159 -5.97 -19.70 -9.54
C ARG A 159 -5.43 -20.76 -10.49
N ARG A 160 -5.12 -20.41 -11.74
CA ARG A 160 -4.54 -21.35 -12.72
C ARG A 160 -3.12 -21.76 -12.34
N ILE A 161 -2.32 -20.83 -11.82
CA ILE A 161 -0.90 -21.05 -11.47
C ILE A 161 -0.77 -21.74 -10.11
N ALA A 162 -1.47 -21.23 -9.10
CA ALA A 162 -1.31 -21.67 -7.71
C ALA A 162 -2.31 -22.77 -7.29
N GLY A 163 -3.38 -22.96 -8.06
CA GLY A 163 -4.54 -23.73 -7.64
C GLY A 163 -5.47 -22.94 -6.69
N ALA A 164 -6.74 -23.36 -6.61
CA ALA A 164 -7.79 -22.59 -5.93
C ALA A 164 -7.49 -22.30 -4.45
N ARG A 165 -7.00 -23.29 -3.69
CA ARG A 165 -6.71 -23.14 -2.26
C ARG A 165 -5.60 -22.11 -2.03
N ARG A 166 -4.46 -22.26 -2.73
CA ARG A 166 -3.31 -21.38 -2.53
C ARG A 166 -3.58 -19.97 -3.04
N ALA A 167 -4.30 -19.82 -4.15
CA ALA A 167 -4.71 -18.51 -4.65
C ALA A 167 -5.61 -17.78 -3.63
N ALA A 168 -6.55 -18.49 -3.00
CA ALA A 168 -7.39 -17.92 -1.95
C ALA A 168 -6.58 -17.49 -0.72
N GLU A 169 -5.58 -18.29 -0.30
CA GLU A 169 -4.65 -17.93 0.77
C GLU A 169 -3.85 -16.67 0.44
N ILE A 170 -3.25 -16.60 -0.75
CA ILE A 170 -2.49 -15.43 -1.21
C ILE A 170 -3.39 -14.19 -1.15
N VAL A 171 -4.60 -14.25 -1.73
CA VAL A 171 -5.54 -13.13 -1.73
C VAL A 171 -5.93 -12.70 -0.31
N SER A 172 -6.16 -13.63 0.62
CA SER A 172 -6.59 -13.31 1.98
C SER A 172 -5.48 -12.84 2.91
N GLU A 173 -4.26 -13.35 2.73
CA GLU A 173 -3.14 -13.03 3.61
C GLU A 173 -2.33 -11.82 3.12
N SER A 174 -2.45 -11.44 1.85
CA SER A 174 -1.72 -10.31 1.25
C SER A 174 -2.13 -8.94 1.79
N LEU A 175 -1.20 -7.98 1.67
CA LEU A 175 -1.43 -6.58 1.96
C LEU A 175 -2.07 -5.88 0.76
N TYR A 176 -2.96 -4.93 1.04
CA TYR A 176 -3.60 -4.08 0.04
C TYR A 176 -3.18 -2.64 0.30
N MET A 177 -2.63 -1.98 -0.72
CA MET A 177 -2.27 -0.57 -0.70
C MET A 177 -3.20 0.19 -1.64
N VAL A 178 -3.93 1.16 -1.10
CA VAL A 178 -4.86 2.01 -1.88
C VAL A 178 -4.46 3.46 -1.70
N VAL A 179 -4.05 4.11 -2.78
CA VAL A 179 -3.57 5.51 -2.77
C VAL A 179 -4.21 6.28 -3.90
N THR A 180 -5.27 7.01 -3.60
CA THR A 180 -5.94 7.93 -4.54
C THR A 180 -6.78 8.95 -3.75
N GLY A 181 -7.37 9.91 -4.47
CA GLY A 181 -8.25 10.95 -3.91
C GLY A 181 -7.73 12.37 -4.08
N THR A 182 -6.43 12.56 -4.38
CA THR A 182 -5.92 13.91 -4.68
C THR A 182 -6.47 14.44 -5.99
N ASP A 183 -6.57 13.57 -7.00
CA ASP A 183 -6.98 13.95 -8.35
C ASP A 183 -8.47 14.34 -8.39
N ASP A 184 -9.31 13.77 -7.51
CA ASP A 184 -10.71 14.16 -7.32
C ASP A 184 -10.82 15.66 -6.97
N LEU A 185 -10.02 16.11 -6.00
CA LEU A 185 -10.04 17.52 -5.58
C LEU A 185 -9.27 18.41 -6.56
N ALA A 186 -8.01 18.06 -6.84
CA ALA A 186 -7.08 18.91 -7.56
C ALA A 186 -7.40 19.01 -9.06
N ASN A 187 -7.77 17.89 -9.69
CA ASN A 187 -7.94 17.82 -11.14
C ASN A 187 -9.40 17.83 -11.57
N THR A 188 -10.35 17.61 -10.65
CA THR A 188 -11.78 17.57 -10.98
C THR A 188 -12.54 18.70 -10.29
N TYR A 189 -12.58 18.73 -8.96
CA TYR A 189 -13.42 19.68 -8.22
C TYR A 189 -12.96 21.15 -8.36
N PHE A 190 -11.68 21.44 -8.10
CA PHE A 190 -11.20 22.82 -8.08
C PHE A 190 -10.87 23.39 -9.47
N THR A 191 -10.54 22.54 -10.44
CA THR A 191 -9.99 22.96 -11.74
C THR A 191 -10.96 22.83 -12.90
N THR A 192 -12.10 22.14 -12.72
CA THR A 192 -13.10 21.94 -13.79
C THR A 192 -14.48 22.43 -13.36
N PRO A 193 -15.40 22.68 -14.31
CA PRO A 193 -16.78 23.04 -13.97
C PRO A 193 -17.69 21.84 -13.68
N PHE A 194 -17.20 20.59 -13.82
CA PHE A 194 -18.06 19.41 -13.89
C PHE A 194 -18.62 18.92 -12.56
N ARG A 195 -18.07 19.40 -11.43
CA ARG A 195 -18.53 19.08 -10.07
C ARG A 195 -19.08 20.28 -9.30
N ARG A 196 -19.49 21.34 -10.01
CA ARG A 196 -20.09 22.56 -9.41
C ARG A 196 -21.51 22.35 -8.87
N ASP A 197 -22.10 21.19 -9.12
CA ASP A 197 -23.32 20.72 -8.50
C ASP A 197 -23.13 20.34 -7.02
N TYR A 198 -21.88 20.18 -6.57
CA TYR A 198 -21.52 19.99 -5.17
C TYR A 198 -20.94 21.27 -4.56
N ASP A 199 -21.21 21.50 -3.28
CA ASP A 199 -20.30 22.28 -2.44
C ASP A 199 -19.11 21.40 -1.97
N LEU A 200 -18.12 21.99 -1.33
CA LEU A 200 -16.88 21.28 -1.02
C LEU A 200 -17.11 20.13 -0.04
N ASP A 201 -17.96 20.34 0.97
CA ASP A 201 -18.20 19.34 2.02
C ASP A 201 -18.97 18.15 1.43
N SER A 202 -20.02 18.41 0.66
CA SER A 202 -20.79 17.37 -0.03
C SER A 202 -19.96 16.60 -1.06
N TYR A 203 -19.02 17.24 -1.74
CA TYR A 203 -18.09 16.54 -2.65
C TYR A 203 -17.10 15.65 -1.90
N ILE A 204 -16.56 16.12 -0.77
CA ILE A 204 -15.69 15.31 0.08
C ILE A 204 -16.46 14.08 0.61
N ASP A 205 -17.70 14.27 1.06
CA ASP A 205 -18.54 13.17 1.53
C ASP A 205 -18.79 12.14 0.42
N PHE A 206 -19.04 12.60 -0.82
CA PHE A 206 -19.17 11.73 -1.99
C PHE A 206 -17.89 10.90 -2.24
N VAL A 207 -16.72 11.54 -2.28
CA VAL A 207 -15.42 10.86 -2.48
C VAL A 207 -15.14 9.86 -1.35
N VAL A 208 -15.44 10.21 -0.10
CA VAL A 208 -15.30 9.30 1.06
C VAL A 208 -16.24 8.10 0.95
N GLN A 209 -17.47 8.30 0.45
CA GLN A 209 -18.40 7.20 0.20
C GLN A 209 -17.86 6.25 -0.87
N CYS A 210 -17.38 6.78 -2.01
CA CYS A 210 -16.74 5.98 -3.05
C CYS A 210 -15.54 5.19 -2.52
N ALA A 211 -14.70 5.82 -1.69
CA ALA A 211 -13.58 5.14 -1.03
C ALA A 211 -14.07 4.01 -0.11
N SER A 212 -15.08 4.26 0.72
CA SER A 212 -15.67 3.23 1.59
C SER A 212 -16.20 2.04 0.79
N ASP A 213 -16.92 2.30 -0.30
CA ASP A 213 -17.51 1.26 -1.14
C ASP A 213 -16.41 0.39 -1.78
N PHE A 214 -15.35 1.03 -2.29
CA PHE A 214 -14.18 0.31 -2.82
C PHE A 214 -13.55 -0.61 -1.76
N ILE A 215 -13.36 -0.10 -0.53
CA ILE A 215 -12.79 -0.87 0.57
C ILE A 215 -13.68 -2.05 0.95
N GLN A 216 -14.99 -1.87 0.99
CA GLN A 216 -15.94 -2.96 1.27
C GLN A 216 -15.86 -4.07 0.21
N VAL A 217 -15.63 -3.72 -1.06
CA VAL A 217 -15.46 -4.69 -2.14
C VAL A 217 -14.18 -5.51 -1.96
N ILE A 218 -13.04 -4.89 -1.64
CA ILE A 218 -11.78 -5.63 -1.42
C ILE A 218 -11.76 -6.39 -0.08
N HIS A 219 -12.51 -5.94 0.92
CA HIS A 219 -12.56 -6.54 2.25
C HIS A 219 -13.52 -7.73 2.38
N ARG A 220 -14.43 -7.93 1.42
CA ARG A 220 -15.62 -8.79 1.62
C ARG A 220 -15.26 -10.16 2.22
N PRO A 221 -15.63 -10.42 3.49
CA PRO A 221 -15.25 -11.65 4.18
C PRO A 221 -15.94 -12.86 3.55
N LYS A 222 -15.27 -14.02 3.61
CA LYS A 222 -15.79 -15.30 3.11
C LYS A 222 -17.17 -15.57 3.71
N GLN A 223 -18.24 -15.49 2.91
CA GLN A 223 -19.50 -16.15 3.27
C GLN A 223 -19.22 -17.65 3.34
N HIS A 224 -19.14 -18.18 4.57
CA HIS A 224 -19.06 -19.63 4.78
C HIS A 224 -20.41 -20.23 4.45
N THR A 225 -20.63 -20.63 3.20
CA THR A 225 -21.73 -21.49 2.82
C THR A 225 -21.31 -22.94 3.02
N HIS A 226 -21.44 -23.45 4.26
CA HIS A 226 -21.67 -24.88 4.49
C HIS A 226 -22.30 -25.13 5.87
N PRO A 227 -23.41 -25.87 5.96
CA PRO A 227 -23.95 -26.33 7.23
C PRO A 227 -23.19 -27.59 7.68
N ASP A 228 -22.69 -27.57 8.90
CA ASP A 228 -22.45 -28.69 9.83
C ASP A 228 -21.01 -28.84 10.41
N ARG A 229 -20.98 -28.73 11.76
CA ARG A 229 -20.09 -29.28 12.80
C ARG A 229 -18.56 -29.29 12.67
N ARG A 230 -17.95 -28.32 13.37
CA ARG A 230 -17.15 -28.42 14.63
C ARG A 230 -16.11 -27.30 14.62
N SER A 231 -16.35 -26.30 15.45
CA SER A 231 -15.55 -25.10 15.60
C SER A 231 -14.18 -25.41 16.23
N HIS A 232 -13.17 -25.59 15.41
CA HIS A 232 -11.83 -25.16 15.77
C HIS A 232 -11.71 -23.68 15.37
N HIS A 233 -11.54 -22.81 16.35
CA HIS A 233 -11.21 -21.39 16.13
C HIS A 233 -9.87 -21.31 15.40
N ILE A 234 -9.93 -21.32 14.06
CA ILE A 234 -8.80 -20.94 13.21
C ILE A 234 -8.80 -19.41 13.23
N HIS A 235 -7.72 -18.83 13.74
CA HIS A 235 -7.44 -17.40 13.62
C HIS A 235 -7.62 -16.96 12.17
N ASP A 236 -8.57 -16.07 11.92
CA ASP A 236 -8.78 -15.42 10.63
C ASP A 236 -7.59 -14.47 10.36
N PRO A 237 -6.78 -14.66 9.30
CA PRO A 237 -5.72 -13.72 8.98
C PRO A 237 -6.36 -12.40 8.56
N SER A 238 -6.23 -11.39 9.42
CA SER A 238 -6.73 -10.04 9.20
C SER A 238 -6.17 -9.46 7.90
N LEU A 239 -7.03 -9.28 6.90
CA LEU A 239 -6.74 -8.43 5.75
C LEU A 239 -6.22 -7.09 6.25
N THR A 240 -4.97 -6.76 5.92
CA THR A 240 -4.38 -5.48 6.28
C THR A 240 -4.48 -4.58 5.06
N ILE A 241 -5.14 -3.42 5.23
CA ILE A 241 -5.30 -2.42 4.18
C ILE A 241 -4.59 -1.15 4.63
N ILE A 242 -3.64 -0.67 3.84
CA ILE A 242 -3.05 0.65 4.01
C ILE A 242 -3.76 1.59 3.04
N ILE A 243 -4.51 2.54 3.60
CA ILE A 243 -5.20 3.56 2.82
C ILE A 243 -4.46 4.88 3.06
N ILE A 244 -4.10 5.55 1.98
CA ILE A 244 -3.60 6.92 2.05
C ILE A 244 -4.57 7.77 1.24
N ILE A 245 -5.58 8.34 1.92
CA ILE A 245 -6.45 9.35 1.35
C ILE A 245 -5.76 10.69 1.57
N LEU A 246 -5.34 11.34 0.49
CA LEU A 246 -4.72 12.67 0.53
C LEU A 246 -5.76 13.78 0.25
N ALA A 247 -6.97 13.62 0.78
CA ALA A 247 -7.98 14.67 0.75
C ALA A 247 -7.97 15.40 2.11
N GLY A 248 -7.56 16.68 2.12
CA GLY A 248 -7.81 17.59 3.24
C GLY A 248 -7.15 17.25 4.58
N GLY A 249 -6.00 16.57 4.60
CA GLY A 249 -5.17 16.43 5.81
C GLY A 249 -5.65 15.42 6.86
N ARG A 250 -6.63 14.56 6.56
CA ARG A 250 -7.04 13.45 7.45
C ARG A 250 -6.49 12.12 6.94
N PHE A 251 -5.40 11.65 7.55
CA PHE A 251 -4.89 10.29 7.34
C PHE A 251 -5.87 9.26 7.93
N TRP A 252 -6.31 8.29 7.13
CA TRP A 252 -7.14 7.17 7.58
C TRP A 252 -6.35 5.87 7.56
N HIS A 253 -6.03 5.33 8.74
CA HIS A 253 -5.43 3.99 8.87
C HIS A 253 -6.51 2.99 9.30
N ALA A 254 -6.96 2.12 8.40
CA ALA A 254 -7.88 1.03 8.73
C ALA A 254 -7.08 -0.24 9.10
N GLY A 255 -6.79 -0.43 10.39
CA GLY A 255 -6.10 -1.62 10.87
C GLY A 255 -6.40 -1.97 12.34
N ARG A 256 -6.96 -3.18 12.51
CA ARG A 256 -7.43 -3.89 13.73
C ARG A 256 -8.49 -3.17 14.58
N ASN A 257 -9.66 -3.79 14.62
CA ASN A 257 -10.90 -3.41 15.33
C ASN A 257 -11.67 -2.24 14.70
N CYS A 258 -12.59 -2.59 13.80
CA CYS A 258 -13.76 -1.77 13.52
C CYS A 258 -14.54 -1.53 14.81
N THR A 259 -14.24 -0.45 15.50
CA THR A 259 -15.19 0.27 16.33
C THR A 259 -15.31 1.68 15.76
N ALA A 260 -16.39 1.88 15.03
CA ALA A 260 -16.92 3.20 14.74
C ALA A 260 -17.06 3.98 16.06
N TRP A 261 -16.42 5.14 16.13
CA TRP A 261 -16.83 6.21 17.05
C TRP A 261 -16.94 7.49 16.25
N ALA A 262 -18.09 7.62 15.57
CA ALA A 262 -18.65 8.91 15.27
C ALA A 262 -19.12 9.52 16.61
N ARG A 263 -18.40 10.55 17.07
CA ARG A 263 -18.90 11.73 17.82
C ARG A 263 -17.75 12.40 18.57
N GLY A 264 -17.62 13.70 18.35
CA GLY A 264 -17.11 14.62 19.37
C GLY A 264 -16.24 15.75 18.82
N GLY A 265 -16.78 16.98 18.85
CA GLY A 265 -16.02 18.23 18.81
C GLY A 265 -16.43 19.15 17.67
#